data_AF-A0A423WJI7-F1
#
_entry.id   AF-A0A423WJI7-F1
#
_cell.length_a   1.000
_cell.length_b   1.000
_cell.length_c   1.000
_cell.angle_alpha   90.00
_cell.angle_beta   90.00
_cell.angle_gamma   90.00
#
_symmetry.space_group_name_H-M   'P 1'
#
loop_
_entity.id
_entity.type
_entity.pdbx_description
1 polymer ?
#
loop_
_entity_poly.entity_id
_entity_poly.type
_entity_poly.pdbx_seq_one_letter_code
_entity_poly.pdbx_strand_id
1 'polypeptide(L)'
;MHFLSVLSLLPVVLACTNPESDACASYLSANAATASAYCATFTQSTVTAAVGLPTWASYCSSKPSSISKQCTCLYPGTAAVTSTTKASTTLKTTTTAVVTTSTGPATTETNSACSSAGVDDLVGYGVGTTGGGSGTGTTVTSCSELEAAIANAGVITISGVLDGCGVLDLLSDTTVIGSGSGSGLTGGGFRVKKASNVIIRNLYMHDPPEKDDLIQIQYSTYVWIDHCDLSTDGIVGDKDYYDGLLDIQHASDFITVSWTKGSLVGHSDNNGDQDTGHLHVTFHHNSWINVNSRLPSIRFGTGHVYSSCYQDNPTSGIHSRMGAQVLAEENYFLNTYLAIVTDLNSDEDGYAIDRNNIFDNSTEEITQVGSLTPPYSYT
;
A
#
# COMPACT_ATOMS: atom_id res chain seq x y z
N MET A 1 54.78 23.62 9.43
CA MET A 1 53.37 24.06 9.56
C MET A 1 52.69 23.84 8.23
N HIS A 2 52.04 22.69 8.05
CA HIS A 2 51.08 22.43 6.98
C HIS A 2 49.87 21.80 7.66
N PHE A 3 48.83 22.59 7.87
CA PHE A 3 47.53 22.10 8.32
C PHE A 3 46.72 21.77 7.07
N LEU A 4 46.58 20.47 6.78
CA LEU A 4 45.52 19.96 5.92
C LEU A 4 44.25 19.91 6.76
N SER A 5 43.32 20.83 6.50
CA SER A 5 41.96 20.74 7.01
C SER A 5 41.18 19.79 6.10
N VAL A 6 41.15 18.51 6.46
CA VAL A 6 40.19 17.54 5.91
C VAL A 6 38.84 17.88 6.52
N LEU A 7 37.98 18.55 5.75
CA LEU A 7 36.60 18.77 6.14
C LEU A 7 35.84 17.45 5.93
N SER A 8 35.74 16.64 6.97
CA SER A 8 34.89 15.45 6.99
C SER A 8 33.43 15.89 6.98
N LEU A 9 32.81 15.85 5.80
CA LEU A 9 31.35 15.83 5.67
C LEU A 9 30.85 14.48 6.18
N LEU A 10 30.40 14.43 7.44
CA LEU A 10 29.45 13.39 7.84
C LEU A 10 28.14 13.65 7.09
N PRO A 11 27.48 12.61 6.53
CA PRO A 11 26.22 12.80 5.86
C PRO A 11 25.15 13.06 6.93
N VAL A 12 24.60 14.27 6.92
CA VAL A 12 23.25 14.47 7.42
C VAL A 12 22.35 13.72 6.45
N VAL A 13 21.87 12.54 6.85
CA VAL A 13 20.90 11.76 6.08
C VAL A 13 19.56 12.48 6.17
N LEU A 14 19.38 13.50 5.33
CA LEU A 14 18.03 13.81 4.83
C LEU A 14 17.70 12.70 3.81
N ALA A 15 16.45 12.21 3.84
CA ALA A 15 15.96 11.11 3.02
C ALA A 15 15.96 11.45 1.51
N CYS A 16 17.14 11.43 0.88
CA CYS A 16 17.23 11.66 -0.55
C CYS A 16 16.73 10.41 -1.27
N THR A 17 16.10 10.62 -2.42
CA THR A 17 15.70 9.49 -3.27
C THR A 17 16.94 8.67 -3.61
N ASN A 18 16.82 7.34 -3.55
CA ASN A 18 17.95 6.44 -3.77
C ASN A 18 18.49 6.61 -5.21
N PRO A 19 19.76 7.02 -5.40
CA PRO A 19 20.36 7.20 -6.73
C PRO A 19 20.55 5.90 -7.52
N GLU A 20 20.38 4.73 -6.89
CA GLU A 20 20.40 3.43 -7.58
C GLU A 20 19.07 3.11 -8.27
N SER A 21 17.97 3.73 -7.84
CA SER A 21 16.61 3.46 -8.36
C SER A 21 15.93 4.67 -9.00
N ASP A 22 16.50 5.87 -8.87
CA ASP A 22 15.96 7.10 -9.45
C ASP A 22 16.98 7.82 -10.35
N ALA A 23 16.63 7.99 -11.63
CA ALA A 23 17.51 8.58 -12.65
C ALA A 23 17.87 10.05 -12.37
N CYS A 24 16.97 10.81 -11.72
CA CYS A 24 17.20 12.20 -11.37
C CYS A 24 18.20 12.31 -10.21
N ALA A 25 18.02 11.50 -9.16
CA ALA A 25 18.96 11.39 -8.04
C ALA A 25 20.32 10.84 -8.47
N SER A 26 20.34 9.84 -9.36
CA SER A 26 21.56 9.27 -9.96
C SER A 26 22.37 10.34 -10.69
N TYR A 27 21.71 11.12 -11.56
CA TYR A 27 22.38 12.17 -12.32
C TYR A 27 22.93 13.27 -11.41
N LEU A 28 22.12 13.78 -10.46
CA LEU A 28 22.51 14.88 -9.59
C LEU A 28 23.67 14.49 -8.67
N SER A 29 23.61 13.30 -8.07
CA SER A 29 24.71 12.78 -7.22
C SER A 29 26.01 12.58 -8.01
N ALA A 30 25.93 12.11 -9.26
CA ALA A 30 27.11 11.93 -10.12
C ALA A 30 27.68 13.25 -10.69
N ASN A 31 26.91 14.35 -10.72
CA ASN A 31 27.27 15.62 -11.34
C ASN A 31 27.27 16.80 -10.36
N ALA A 32 27.86 16.60 -9.18
CA ALA A 32 27.77 17.52 -8.04
C ALA A 32 28.13 18.99 -8.34
N ALA A 33 29.11 19.26 -9.22
CA ALA A 33 29.49 20.63 -9.57
C ALA A 33 28.40 21.36 -10.37
N THR A 34 27.81 20.70 -11.36
CA THR A 34 26.71 21.23 -12.18
C THR A 34 25.44 21.34 -11.35
N ALA A 35 25.15 20.32 -10.55
CA ALA A 35 23.97 20.22 -9.70
C ALA A 35 23.98 21.29 -8.59
N SER A 36 25.07 21.42 -7.83
CA SER A 36 25.17 22.42 -6.75
C SER A 36 25.09 23.85 -7.25
N ALA A 37 25.68 24.17 -8.42
CA ALA A 37 25.60 25.49 -9.03
C ALA A 37 24.18 25.85 -9.45
N TYR A 38 23.43 24.87 -9.99
CA TYR A 38 22.02 25.06 -10.31
C TYR A 38 21.13 25.16 -9.06
N CYS A 39 21.33 24.27 -8.08
CA CYS A 39 20.57 24.30 -6.83
C CYS A 39 20.82 25.58 -6.02
N ALA A 40 21.98 26.23 -6.17
CA ALA A 40 22.31 27.52 -5.55
C ALA A 40 21.52 28.70 -6.14
N THR A 41 21.13 28.64 -7.41
CA THR A 41 20.31 29.68 -8.06
C THR A 41 18.81 29.42 -7.92
N PHE A 42 18.44 28.29 -7.29
CA PHE A 42 17.09 27.79 -7.20
C PHE A 42 16.38 28.32 -5.94
N THR A 43 15.37 29.18 -6.12
CA THR A 43 14.46 29.58 -5.03
C THR A 43 13.36 28.54 -4.86
N GLN A 44 13.07 28.14 -3.62
CA GLN A 44 12.18 27.03 -3.16
C GLN A 44 10.70 27.08 -3.61
N SER A 45 10.35 27.71 -4.73
CA SER A 45 9.05 27.54 -5.37
C SER A 45 9.08 26.28 -6.24
N THR A 46 8.21 25.32 -5.94
CA THR A 46 8.04 24.05 -6.66
C THR A 46 7.99 24.28 -8.17
N VAL A 47 8.87 23.63 -8.92
CA VAL A 47 8.82 23.68 -10.39
C VAL A 47 7.69 22.79 -10.87
N THR A 48 6.60 23.43 -11.31
CA THR A 48 5.41 22.77 -11.86
C THR A 48 5.40 22.73 -13.40
N ALA A 49 6.45 23.26 -14.06
CA ALA A 49 6.55 23.26 -15.53
C ALA A 49 8.00 23.11 -16.03
N ALA A 50 8.19 22.42 -17.16
CA ALA A 50 9.49 22.13 -17.75
C ALA A 50 10.13 23.30 -18.55
N VAL A 51 9.50 24.48 -18.57
CA VAL A 51 9.96 25.61 -19.39
C VAL A 51 11.16 26.31 -18.75
N GLY A 52 12.30 26.36 -19.47
CA GLY A 52 13.51 27.06 -19.02
C GLY A 52 14.46 26.22 -18.15
N LEU A 53 14.23 24.90 -18.08
CA LEU A 53 15.15 24.00 -17.38
C LEU A 53 16.42 23.69 -18.21
N PRO A 54 17.58 23.44 -17.56
CA PRO A 54 18.79 23.00 -18.24
C PRO A 54 18.56 21.70 -19.02
N THR A 55 19.37 21.43 -20.05
CA THR A 55 19.26 20.20 -20.86
C THR A 55 19.36 18.92 -20.03
N TRP A 56 20.10 18.93 -18.92
CA TRP A 56 20.20 17.79 -18.01
C TRP A 56 18.92 17.51 -17.23
N ALA A 57 17.98 18.46 -17.12
CA ALA A 57 16.70 18.23 -16.45
C ALA A 57 15.83 17.19 -17.16
N SER A 58 16.22 16.75 -18.37
CA SER A 58 15.61 15.60 -19.04
C SER A 58 15.69 14.31 -18.21
N TYR A 59 16.72 14.16 -17.36
CA TYR A 59 16.84 13.03 -16.44
C TYR A 59 15.81 13.06 -15.30
N CYS A 60 15.11 14.18 -15.14
CA CYS A 60 14.02 14.40 -14.19
C CYS A 60 12.69 14.70 -14.91
N SER A 61 12.60 14.46 -16.23
CA SER A 61 11.53 14.99 -17.09
C SER A 61 10.13 14.41 -16.84
N SER A 62 10.04 13.21 -16.24
CA SER A 62 8.76 12.66 -15.80
C SER A 62 8.19 13.37 -14.56
N LYS A 63 9.04 14.04 -13.77
CA LYS A 63 8.65 14.80 -12.57
C LYS A 63 9.59 15.99 -12.32
N PRO A 64 9.34 17.16 -12.93
CA PRO A 64 10.12 18.37 -12.68
C PRO A 64 10.19 18.79 -11.20
N SER A 65 9.20 18.40 -10.39
CA SER A 65 9.20 18.57 -8.93
C SER A 65 10.34 17.82 -8.23
N SER A 66 10.80 16.70 -8.77
CA SER A 66 11.93 15.90 -8.22
C SER A 66 13.23 16.69 -8.18
N ILE A 67 13.43 17.66 -9.07
CA ILE A 67 14.60 18.55 -9.04
C ILE A 67 14.64 19.36 -7.73
N SER A 68 13.48 19.86 -7.30
CA SER A 68 13.36 20.67 -6.08
C SER A 68 13.66 19.82 -4.83
N LYS A 69 13.14 18.59 -4.82
CA LYS A 69 13.36 17.58 -3.77
C LYS A 69 14.84 17.20 -3.65
N GLN A 70 15.48 16.85 -4.77
CA GLN A 70 16.90 16.49 -4.78
C GLN A 70 17.82 17.67 -4.45
N CYS A 71 17.52 18.89 -4.92
CA CYS A 71 18.31 20.08 -4.55
C CYS A 71 18.25 20.35 -3.05
N THR A 72 17.08 20.23 -2.44
CA THR A 72 16.89 20.43 -0.99
C THR A 72 17.60 19.35 -0.18
N CYS A 73 17.62 18.12 -0.70
CA CYS A 73 18.19 16.98 0.02
C CYS A 73 19.71 16.82 -0.14
N LEU A 74 20.22 16.90 -1.38
CA LEU A 74 21.63 16.65 -1.71
C LEU A 74 22.53 17.88 -1.51
N TYR A 75 21.95 19.10 -1.55
CA TYR A 75 22.69 20.36 -1.43
C TYR A 75 22.06 21.31 -0.40
N PRO A 76 21.84 20.88 0.85
CA PRO A 76 21.29 21.75 1.89
C PRO A 76 22.28 22.87 2.19
N GLY A 77 21.91 24.13 1.90
CA GLY A 77 22.67 25.31 2.34
C GLY A 77 23.26 26.20 1.24
N THR A 78 22.94 26.00 -0.04
CA THR A 78 23.36 26.92 -1.12
C THR A 78 22.36 28.04 -1.42
N ALA A 79 21.19 28.04 -0.78
CA ALA A 79 20.19 29.09 -0.96
C ALA A 79 20.60 30.40 -0.25
N ALA A 80 20.57 31.51 -0.98
CA ALA A 80 20.67 32.84 -0.39
C ALA A 80 19.49 33.06 0.58
N VAL A 81 19.81 33.19 1.87
CA VAL A 81 18.85 33.37 2.96
C VAL A 81 18.07 34.67 2.75
N THR A 82 16.75 34.56 2.56
CA THR A 82 15.83 35.67 2.84
C THR A 82 14.89 35.21 3.93
N SER A 83 14.95 35.87 5.09
CA SER A 83 14.20 35.50 6.28
C SER A 83 12.72 35.86 6.15
N THR A 84 11.86 34.85 6.18
CA THR A 84 10.44 35.01 6.55
C THR A 84 10.15 34.16 7.77
N THR A 85 9.83 34.86 8.86
CA THR A 85 9.42 34.31 10.16
C THR A 85 8.12 33.52 10.02
N LYS A 86 8.16 32.21 10.32
CA LYS A 86 6.96 31.39 10.55
C LYS A 86 6.73 31.28 12.06
N ALA A 87 5.49 31.52 12.48
CA ALA A 87 5.08 31.61 13.87
C ALA A 87 5.28 30.28 14.63
N SER A 88 5.77 30.41 15.86
CA SER A 88 5.90 29.32 16.84
C SER A 88 4.53 28.97 17.42
N THR A 89 4.08 27.73 17.24
CA THR A 89 3.00 27.15 18.05
C THR A 89 3.61 26.27 19.14
N THR A 90 3.27 26.62 20.37
CA THR A 90 3.76 26.03 21.62
C THR A 90 3.26 24.60 21.79
N LEU A 91 4.17 23.64 22.01
CA LEU A 91 3.84 22.28 22.40
C LEU A 91 3.28 22.28 23.83
N LYS A 92 2.07 21.77 24.05
CA LYS A 92 1.55 21.46 25.39
C LYS A 92 2.04 20.08 25.80
N THR A 93 2.87 20.04 26.83
CA THR A 93 3.29 18.82 27.52
C THR A 93 2.12 18.32 28.38
N THR A 94 1.64 17.10 28.15
CA THR A 94 0.74 16.40 29.07
C THR A 94 1.55 15.34 29.81
N THR A 95 1.55 15.44 31.13
CA THR A 95 2.22 14.56 32.10
C THR A 95 1.71 13.12 32.03
N THR A 96 2.61 12.16 31.83
CA THR A 96 2.36 10.73 31.98
C THR A 96 2.36 10.34 33.47
N ALA A 97 1.32 9.67 33.93
CA ALA A 97 1.25 9.07 35.26
C ALA A 97 2.05 7.76 35.29
N VAL A 98 2.88 7.60 36.32
CA VAL A 98 3.66 6.40 36.61
C VAL A 98 2.74 5.34 37.23
N VAL A 99 2.59 4.19 36.57
CA VAL A 99 2.04 2.97 37.15
C VAL A 99 3.17 1.97 37.33
N THR A 100 3.41 1.57 38.57
CA THR A 100 4.39 0.56 38.97
C THR A 100 3.93 -0.84 38.60
N THR A 101 4.78 -1.62 37.91
CA THR A 101 4.59 -3.06 37.68
C THR A 101 5.67 -3.88 38.39
N SER A 102 5.23 -4.97 39.03
CA SER A 102 6.08 -5.97 39.68
C SER A 102 6.65 -6.95 38.65
N THR A 103 7.92 -7.32 38.83
CA THR A 103 8.70 -8.21 37.98
C THR A 103 8.30 -9.70 38.07
N GLY A 104 8.03 -10.30 36.92
CA GLY A 104 8.00 -11.76 36.68
C GLY A 104 8.89 -12.11 35.46
N PRO A 105 9.43 -13.34 35.36
CA PRO A 105 10.60 -13.61 34.51
C PRO A 105 10.24 -13.69 33.02
N ALA A 106 11.16 -13.14 32.21
CA ALA A 106 11.07 -13.02 30.76
C ALA A 106 11.03 -14.39 30.06
N THR A 107 10.00 -14.59 29.23
CA THR A 107 10.01 -15.52 28.11
C THR A 107 10.36 -14.74 26.85
N THR A 108 11.22 -15.33 26.02
CA THR A 108 11.62 -14.84 24.71
C THR A 108 10.42 -14.84 23.76
N GLU A 109 9.70 -13.73 23.72
CA GLU A 109 8.66 -13.42 22.72
C GLU A 109 9.36 -12.89 21.46
N THR A 110 9.05 -13.47 20.31
CA THR A 110 9.31 -12.85 19.01
C THR A 110 8.52 -11.53 18.97
N ASN A 111 9.21 -10.40 18.76
CA ASN A 111 8.60 -9.08 18.61
C ASN A 111 7.61 -9.05 17.44
N SER A 112 6.36 -9.45 17.65
CA SER A 112 5.26 -9.09 16.76
C SER A 112 4.48 -7.97 17.44
N ALA A 113 4.73 -6.74 17.00
CA ALA A 113 4.04 -5.55 17.51
C ALA A 113 2.58 -5.48 17.03
N CYS A 114 2.20 -6.31 16.06
CA CYS A 114 0.83 -6.44 15.56
C CYS A 114 0.02 -7.37 16.47
N SER A 115 -1.05 -6.85 17.10
CA SER A 115 -2.00 -7.67 17.86
C SER A 115 -3.37 -7.69 17.18
N SER A 116 -4.12 -8.78 17.35
CA SER A 116 -5.45 -8.94 16.77
C SER A 116 -6.52 -8.24 17.62
N ALA A 117 -7.28 -7.32 17.02
CA ALA A 117 -8.58 -6.87 17.55
C ALA A 117 -9.68 -7.95 17.32
N GLY A 118 -10.80 -7.85 18.04
CA GLY A 118 -11.90 -8.83 17.98
C GLY A 118 -13.10 -8.40 17.14
N VAL A 119 -12.88 -7.86 15.93
CA VAL A 119 -13.95 -7.40 15.03
C VAL A 119 -14.13 -8.42 13.89
N ASP A 120 -15.31 -9.01 13.72
CA ASP A 120 -15.61 -9.98 12.63
C ASP A 120 -16.88 -9.56 11.87
N ASP A 121 -16.90 -8.30 11.44
CA ASP A 121 -18.02 -7.68 10.73
C ASP A 121 -17.56 -7.06 9.40
N LEU A 122 -18.43 -7.10 8.38
CA LEU A 122 -18.24 -6.39 7.13
C LEU A 122 -18.49 -4.89 7.34
N VAL A 123 -17.41 -4.13 7.44
CA VAL A 123 -17.43 -2.68 7.59
C VAL A 123 -16.71 -2.02 6.40
N GLY A 124 -17.26 -0.92 5.90
CA GLY A 124 -16.66 -0.18 4.81
C GLY A 124 -17.54 -0.07 3.57
N TYR A 125 -16.91 0.30 2.46
CA TYR A 125 -17.57 0.47 1.17
C TYR A 125 -18.22 -0.81 0.64
N GLY A 126 -17.72 -1.99 1.02
CA GLY A 126 -18.30 -3.28 0.64
C GLY A 126 -19.59 -3.64 1.38
N VAL A 127 -20.07 -2.81 2.32
CA VAL A 127 -21.31 -3.07 3.06
C VAL A 127 -22.48 -3.35 2.12
N GLY A 128 -23.25 -4.39 2.43
CA GLY A 128 -24.32 -4.92 1.56
C GLY A 128 -23.92 -6.18 0.80
N THR A 129 -22.65 -6.58 0.82
CA THR A 129 -22.21 -7.87 0.29
C THR A 129 -22.71 -9.02 1.17
N THR A 130 -23.52 -9.91 0.63
CA THR A 130 -24.08 -11.10 1.29
C THR A 130 -23.54 -12.43 0.74
N GLY A 131 -22.82 -12.39 -0.38
CA GLY A 131 -22.28 -13.58 -1.06
C GLY A 131 -23.37 -14.56 -1.48
N GLY A 132 -23.06 -15.85 -1.39
CA GLY A 132 -23.96 -16.97 -1.71
C GLY A 132 -25.10 -17.21 -0.72
N GLY A 133 -25.30 -16.31 0.25
CA GLY A 133 -26.35 -16.40 1.25
C GLY A 133 -26.09 -17.45 2.34
N SER A 134 -27.15 -17.95 2.96
CA SER A 134 -27.09 -18.84 4.14
C SER A 134 -27.40 -20.31 3.83
N GLY A 135 -27.19 -20.75 2.59
CA GLY A 135 -27.42 -22.14 2.18
C GLY A 135 -26.46 -23.12 2.85
N THR A 136 -26.75 -24.42 2.79
CA THR A 136 -25.86 -25.48 3.34
C THR A 136 -24.51 -25.55 2.65
N GLY A 137 -24.39 -24.96 1.46
CA GLY A 137 -23.20 -24.94 0.62
C GLY A 137 -22.80 -26.30 0.05
N THR A 138 -21.73 -26.29 -0.74
CA THR A 138 -21.07 -27.47 -1.31
C THR A 138 -19.65 -27.54 -0.79
N THR A 139 -19.28 -28.64 -0.13
CA THR A 139 -17.88 -28.87 0.26
C THR A 139 -17.10 -29.51 -0.87
N VAL A 140 -15.90 -28.98 -1.16
CA VAL A 140 -15.04 -29.44 -2.25
C VAL A 140 -13.63 -29.78 -1.72
N THR A 141 -13.03 -30.79 -2.32
CA THR A 141 -11.72 -31.35 -1.93
C THR A 141 -10.78 -31.56 -3.13
N SER A 142 -11.19 -31.12 -4.32
CA SER A 142 -10.38 -31.17 -5.56
C SER A 142 -10.69 -30.00 -6.48
N CYS A 143 -9.76 -29.64 -7.38
CA CYS A 143 -9.97 -28.56 -8.35
C CYS A 143 -11.21 -28.81 -9.23
N SER A 144 -11.45 -30.05 -9.66
CA SER A 144 -12.62 -30.39 -10.48
C SER A 144 -13.95 -30.22 -9.73
N GLU A 145 -13.97 -30.52 -8.43
CA GLU A 145 -15.15 -30.28 -7.59
C GLU A 145 -15.35 -28.78 -7.37
N LEU A 146 -14.27 -28.03 -7.17
CA LEU A 146 -14.30 -26.58 -7.02
C LEU A 146 -14.84 -25.90 -8.29
N GLU A 147 -14.31 -26.24 -9.47
CA GLU A 147 -14.80 -25.75 -10.76
C GLU A 147 -16.29 -26.06 -10.97
N ALA A 148 -16.72 -27.28 -10.66
CA ALA A 148 -18.11 -27.69 -10.77
C ALA A 148 -19.02 -26.93 -9.79
N ALA A 149 -18.55 -26.66 -8.57
CA ALA A 149 -19.29 -25.89 -7.56
C ALA A 149 -19.43 -24.42 -7.99
N ILE A 150 -18.35 -23.80 -8.49
CA ILE A 150 -18.33 -22.42 -8.96
C ILE A 150 -19.37 -22.18 -10.06
N ALA A 151 -19.54 -23.14 -10.98
CA ALA A 151 -20.53 -23.06 -12.05
C ALA A 151 -21.99 -22.95 -11.55
N ASN A 152 -22.25 -23.25 -10.27
CA ASN A 152 -23.56 -23.17 -9.64
C ASN A 152 -23.71 -22.00 -8.64
N ALA A 153 -22.66 -21.20 -8.43
CA ALA A 153 -22.61 -20.13 -7.42
C ALA A 153 -23.02 -20.63 -6.00
N GLY A 154 -23.43 -19.73 -5.13
CA GLY A 154 -23.84 -20.05 -3.75
C GLY A 154 -22.64 -20.24 -2.82
N VAL A 155 -22.82 -20.98 -1.73
CA VAL A 155 -21.78 -21.21 -0.72
C VAL A 155 -20.94 -22.42 -1.12
N ILE A 156 -19.62 -22.22 -1.21
CA ILE A 156 -18.63 -23.22 -1.57
C ILE A 156 -17.60 -23.29 -0.45
N THR A 157 -17.49 -24.46 0.18
CA THR A 157 -16.53 -24.68 1.27
C THR A 157 -15.35 -25.50 0.77
N ILE A 158 -14.16 -24.93 0.74
CA ILE A 158 -12.93 -25.66 0.40
C ILE A 158 -12.43 -26.38 1.65
N SER A 159 -12.08 -27.65 1.52
CA SER A 159 -11.49 -28.43 2.61
C SER A 159 -10.14 -29.01 2.19
N GLY A 160 -9.07 -28.49 2.79
CA GLY A 160 -7.69 -28.80 2.42
C GLY A 160 -7.10 -27.81 1.41
N VAL A 161 -5.80 -27.93 1.14
CA VAL A 161 -5.10 -27.11 0.15
C VAL A 161 -5.17 -27.81 -1.20
N LEU A 162 -5.84 -27.17 -2.16
CA LEU A 162 -5.95 -27.65 -3.54
C LEU A 162 -4.79 -27.08 -4.35
N ASP A 163 -4.12 -27.91 -5.15
CA ASP A 163 -2.91 -27.54 -5.89
C ASP A 163 -3.16 -27.45 -7.39
N GLY A 164 -2.65 -26.40 -8.02
CA GLY A 164 -2.58 -26.27 -9.48
C GLY A 164 -3.94 -26.09 -10.16
N CYS A 165 -4.93 -25.51 -9.48
CA CYS A 165 -6.26 -25.28 -10.06
C CYS A 165 -6.29 -24.17 -11.13
N GLY A 166 -5.17 -23.46 -11.34
CA GLY A 166 -5.14 -22.24 -12.15
C GLY A 166 -5.96 -21.11 -11.53
N VAL A 167 -6.27 -20.08 -12.33
CA VAL A 167 -7.14 -18.98 -11.91
C VAL A 167 -8.59 -19.28 -12.28
N LEU A 168 -9.45 -19.40 -11.27
CA LEU A 168 -10.87 -19.74 -11.45
C LEU A 168 -11.77 -18.50 -11.37
N ASP A 169 -12.67 -18.34 -12.34
CA ASP A 169 -13.61 -17.21 -12.41
C ASP A 169 -14.83 -17.45 -11.50
N LEU A 170 -15.01 -16.62 -10.48
CA LEU A 170 -16.17 -16.66 -9.57
C LEU A 170 -17.36 -15.91 -10.18
N LEU A 171 -18.55 -16.50 -10.03
CA LEU A 171 -19.82 -15.90 -10.44
C LEU A 171 -20.37 -14.97 -9.36
N SER A 172 -21.36 -14.14 -9.73
CA SER A 172 -22.13 -13.36 -8.76
C SER A 172 -22.79 -14.25 -7.72
N ASP A 173 -23.13 -13.67 -6.56
CA ASP A 173 -23.85 -14.36 -5.48
C ASP A 173 -23.12 -15.64 -5.02
N THR A 174 -21.81 -15.53 -4.85
CA THR A 174 -20.93 -16.65 -4.48
C THR A 174 -20.19 -16.34 -3.18
N THR A 175 -20.10 -17.33 -2.31
CA THR A 175 -19.21 -17.33 -1.15
C THR A 175 -18.25 -18.49 -1.30
N VAL A 176 -16.95 -18.22 -1.36
CA VAL A 176 -15.91 -19.25 -1.20
C VAL A 176 -15.32 -19.11 0.19
N ILE A 177 -15.35 -20.19 0.98
CA ILE A 177 -14.87 -20.19 2.36
C ILE A 177 -14.04 -21.42 2.68
N GLY A 178 -12.96 -21.29 3.44
CA GLY A 178 -12.20 -22.46 3.91
C GLY A 178 -12.85 -23.13 5.13
N SER A 179 -12.76 -24.46 5.22
CA SER A 179 -13.26 -25.22 6.39
C SER A 179 -12.38 -25.07 7.64
N GLY A 180 -11.18 -24.50 7.49
CA GLY A 180 -10.20 -24.24 8.54
C GLY A 180 -8.93 -23.63 7.97
N SER A 181 -7.95 -23.33 8.82
CA SER A 181 -6.73 -22.58 8.46
C SER A 181 -5.84 -23.22 7.40
N GLY A 182 -6.00 -24.52 7.12
CA GLY A 182 -5.30 -25.25 6.06
C GLY A 182 -6.16 -25.50 4.82
N SER A 183 -7.10 -24.60 4.53
CA SER A 183 -8.00 -24.73 3.38
C SER A 183 -7.85 -23.59 2.40
N GLY A 184 -7.71 -23.93 1.12
CA GLY A 184 -7.58 -22.95 0.05
C GLY A 184 -6.80 -23.48 -1.13
N LEU A 185 -5.89 -22.69 -1.68
CA LEU A 185 -5.24 -22.93 -2.97
C LEU A 185 -3.73 -22.73 -2.89
N THR A 186 -2.98 -23.58 -3.59
CA THR A 186 -1.59 -23.32 -3.95
C THR A 186 -1.40 -23.48 -5.46
N GLY A 187 -0.55 -22.66 -6.08
CA GLY A 187 -0.40 -22.68 -7.55
C GLY A 187 -1.69 -22.33 -8.31
N GLY A 188 -2.54 -21.49 -7.72
CA GLY A 188 -3.88 -21.17 -8.21
C GLY A 188 -4.43 -19.90 -7.60
N GLY A 189 -5.60 -19.46 -8.06
CA GLY A 189 -6.19 -18.20 -7.62
C GLY A 189 -7.66 -18.05 -8.02
N PHE A 190 -8.24 -16.92 -7.66
CA PHE A 190 -9.61 -16.54 -8.02
C PHE A 190 -9.65 -15.25 -8.80
N ARG A 191 -10.58 -15.17 -9.75
CA ARG A 191 -10.91 -13.93 -10.43
C ARG A 191 -12.41 -13.64 -10.33
N VAL A 192 -12.77 -12.48 -9.81
CA VAL A 192 -14.13 -11.96 -9.76
C VAL A 192 -14.29 -10.96 -10.91
N LYS A 193 -14.82 -11.42 -12.05
CA LYS A 193 -14.90 -10.63 -13.29
C LYS A 193 -16.32 -10.39 -13.75
N LYS A 194 -16.71 -9.12 -13.86
CA LYS A 194 -18.07 -8.71 -14.25
C LYS A 194 -19.14 -9.37 -13.36
N ALA A 195 -18.83 -9.50 -12.08
CA ALA A 195 -19.65 -10.16 -11.09
C ALA A 195 -19.95 -9.20 -9.94
N SER A 196 -20.96 -9.53 -9.14
CA SER A 196 -21.28 -8.77 -7.94
C SER A 196 -21.69 -9.68 -6.79
N ASN A 197 -21.58 -9.17 -5.57
CA ASN A 197 -22.00 -9.88 -4.37
C ASN A 197 -21.18 -11.17 -4.15
N VAL A 198 -19.86 -11.00 -3.98
CA VAL A 198 -18.92 -12.13 -3.81
C VAL A 198 -18.18 -12.03 -2.49
N ILE A 199 -18.08 -13.15 -1.78
CA ILE A 199 -17.32 -13.29 -0.54
C ILE A 199 -16.21 -14.32 -0.75
N ILE A 200 -14.97 -13.97 -0.41
CA ILE A 200 -13.83 -14.90 -0.35
C ILE A 200 -13.28 -14.83 1.07
N ARG A 201 -13.39 -15.93 1.84
CA ARG A 201 -13.11 -15.90 3.28
C ARG A 201 -12.34 -17.09 3.83
N ASN A 202 -11.53 -16.87 4.86
CA ASN A 202 -10.84 -17.94 5.60
C ASN A 202 -10.06 -18.90 4.69
N LEU A 203 -9.32 -18.35 3.71
CA LEU A 203 -8.53 -19.14 2.77
C LEU A 203 -7.04 -18.94 2.99
N TYR A 204 -6.30 -20.04 2.98
CA TYR A 204 -4.87 -20.05 2.74
C TYR A 204 -4.62 -20.06 1.23
N MET A 205 -3.98 -19.01 0.71
CA MET A 205 -3.65 -18.87 -0.71
C MET A 205 -2.16 -18.59 -0.86
N HIS A 206 -1.46 -19.49 -1.55
CA HIS A 206 0.00 -19.43 -1.64
C HIS A 206 0.46 -19.67 -3.07
N ASP A 207 1.34 -18.79 -3.57
CA ASP A 207 1.88 -18.81 -4.93
C ASP A 207 0.80 -18.83 -6.03
N PRO A 208 0.53 -17.68 -6.68
CA PRO A 208 -0.32 -17.68 -7.86
C PRO A 208 0.38 -18.39 -9.03
N PRO A 209 -0.35 -18.73 -10.11
CA PRO A 209 0.28 -19.10 -11.37
C PRO A 209 1.28 -18.00 -11.82
N GLU A 210 2.29 -18.38 -12.61
CA GLU A 210 3.30 -17.43 -13.10
C GLU A 210 2.63 -16.24 -13.82
N LYS A 211 3.01 -15.01 -13.43
CA LYS A 211 2.45 -13.74 -13.92
C LYS A 211 0.95 -13.53 -13.67
N ASP A 212 0.38 -14.22 -12.69
CA ASP A 212 -0.98 -13.99 -12.22
C ASP A 212 -0.99 -13.55 -10.75
N ASP A 213 -2.18 -13.13 -10.30
CA ASP A 213 -2.47 -12.81 -8.90
C ASP A 213 -3.24 -13.93 -8.18
N LEU A 214 -3.17 -13.97 -6.85
CA LEU A 214 -4.00 -14.89 -6.06
C LEU A 214 -5.48 -14.51 -6.12
N ILE A 215 -5.80 -13.20 -6.08
CA ILE A 215 -7.16 -12.67 -6.18
C ILE A 215 -7.21 -11.49 -7.15
N GLN A 216 -8.04 -11.60 -8.20
CA GLN A 216 -8.25 -10.54 -9.19
C GLN A 216 -9.70 -10.05 -9.13
N ILE A 217 -9.94 -8.75 -9.01
CA ILE A 217 -11.28 -8.15 -9.03
C ILE A 217 -11.36 -7.15 -10.19
N GLN A 218 -12.20 -7.46 -11.19
CA GLN A 218 -12.26 -6.72 -12.45
C GLN A 218 -13.71 -6.45 -12.87
N TYR A 219 -14.08 -5.20 -13.12
CA TYR A 219 -15.46 -4.82 -13.50
C TYR A 219 -16.54 -5.30 -12.52
N SER A 220 -16.19 -5.42 -11.23
CA SER A 220 -17.02 -6.12 -10.24
C SER A 220 -17.37 -5.21 -9.07
N THR A 221 -18.50 -5.47 -8.43
CA THR A 221 -18.99 -4.63 -7.31
C THR A 221 -19.47 -5.43 -6.12
N TYR A 222 -19.39 -4.87 -4.90
CA TYR A 222 -19.81 -5.57 -3.68
C TYR A 222 -19.05 -6.88 -3.50
N VAL A 223 -17.75 -6.74 -3.21
CA VAL A 223 -16.86 -7.87 -2.93
C VAL A 223 -16.28 -7.71 -1.52
N TRP A 224 -16.27 -8.80 -0.76
CA TRP A 224 -15.66 -8.87 0.55
C TRP A 224 -14.60 -9.97 0.60
N ILE A 225 -13.35 -9.55 0.84
CA ILE A 225 -12.22 -10.45 1.06
C ILE A 225 -11.88 -10.38 2.55
N ASP A 226 -11.95 -11.51 3.25
CA ASP A 226 -11.81 -11.49 4.70
C ASP A 226 -11.15 -12.72 5.31
N HIS A 227 -10.25 -12.51 6.29
CA HIS A 227 -9.50 -13.59 6.95
C HIS A 227 -8.71 -14.48 5.96
N CYS A 228 -8.17 -13.90 4.89
CA CYS A 228 -7.35 -14.63 3.93
C CYS A 228 -5.85 -14.49 4.25
N ASP A 229 -5.12 -15.60 4.15
CA ASP A 229 -3.66 -15.62 4.20
C ASP A 229 -3.14 -15.67 2.76
N LEU A 230 -2.77 -14.51 2.20
CA LEU A 230 -2.18 -14.42 0.86
C LEU A 230 -0.67 -14.26 1.00
N SER A 231 0.07 -15.16 0.37
CA SER A 231 1.54 -15.16 0.43
C SER A 231 2.15 -15.73 -0.84
N THR A 232 3.43 -15.45 -1.04
CA THR A 232 4.27 -16.17 -2.01
C THR A 232 5.58 -16.57 -1.35
N ASP A 233 6.40 -17.34 -2.05
CA ASP A 233 7.81 -17.58 -1.72
C ASP A 233 8.70 -16.31 -1.79
N GLY A 234 8.11 -15.14 -2.07
CA GLY A 234 8.81 -13.86 -2.21
C GLY A 234 9.40 -13.69 -3.61
N ILE A 235 10.55 -13.00 -3.70
CA ILE A 235 11.23 -12.77 -4.99
C ILE A 235 11.92 -14.07 -5.41
N VAL A 236 11.22 -14.89 -6.20
CA VAL A 236 11.77 -16.05 -6.87
C VAL A 236 12.16 -15.64 -8.31
N GLY A 237 13.45 -15.35 -8.52
CA GLY A 237 13.93 -14.86 -9.82
C GLY A 237 13.70 -13.36 -10.01
N ASP A 238 12.89 -12.99 -11.00
CA ASP A 238 12.51 -11.60 -11.26
C ASP A 238 11.34 -11.20 -10.33
N LYS A 239 11.25 -9.92 -9.97
CA LYS A 239 10.13 -9.35 -9.20
C LYS A 239 8.77 -9.54 -9.89
N ASP A 240 8.76 -9.80 -11.21
CA ASP A 240 7.56 -10.03 -12.02
C ASP A 240 7.33 -11.53 -12.32
N TYR A 241 7.98 -12.44 -11.58
CA TYR A 241 7.71 -13.87 -11.69
C TYR A 241 6.27 -14.20 -11.25
N TYR A 242 5.87 -13.67 -10.10
CA TYR A 242 4.48 -13.46 -9.73
C TYR A 242 4.11 -12.00 -10.01
N ASP A 243 2.82 -11.69 -10.12
CA ASP A 243 2.38 -10.30 -10.22
C ASP A 243 2.02 -9.75 -8.82
N GLY A 244 0.74 -9.70 -8.46
CA GLY A 244 0.19 -9.25 -7.19
C GLY A 244 -0.35 -10.39 -6.31
N LEU A 245 -0.68 -10.04 -5.07
CA LEU A 245 -1.44 -10.92 -4.18
C LEU A 245 -2.94 -10.74 -4.39
N LEU A 246 -3.40 -9.48 -4.38
CA LEU A 246 -4.78 -9.12 -4.59
C LEU A 246 -4.82 -7.83 -5.40
N ASP A 247 -5.49 -7.84 -6.54
CA ASP A 247 -5.58 -6.73 -7.46
C ASP A 247 -7.05 -6.31 -7.67
N ILE A 248 -7.35 -5.04 -7.38
CA ILE A 248 -8.66 -4.43 -7.63
C ILE A 248 -8.52 -3.43 -8.78
N GLN A 249 -9.14 -3.69 -9.91
CA GLN A 249 -8.95 -2.90 -11.14
C GLN A 249 -10.21 -2.80 -11.99
N HIS A 250 -10.13 -2.04 -13.08
CA HIS A 250 -11.15 -1.97 -14.13
C HIS A 250 -12.54 -1.55 -13.62
N ALA A 251 -12.64 -0.36 -13.05
CA ALA A 251 -13.88 0.20 -12.50
C ALA A 251 -14.58 -0.69 -11.47
N SER A 252 -13.84 -1.59 -10.81
CA SER A 252 -14.40 -2.33 -9.69
C SER A 252 -14.71 -1.38 -8.53
N ASP A 253 -15.74 -1.67 -7.76
CA ASP A 253 -16.27 -0.68 -6.80
C ASP A 253 -16.96 -1.32 -5.59
N PHE A 254 -17.06 -0.58 -4.49
CA PHE A 254 -17.68 -1.07 -3.24
C PHE A 254 -17.03 -2.36 -2.73
N ILE A 255 -15.76 -2.27 -2.34
CA ILE A 255 -14.97 -3.43 -1.91
C ILE A 255 -14.45 -3.21 -0.49
N THR A 256 -14.52 -4.25 0.33
CA THR A 256 -13.86 -4.31 1.64
C THR A 256 -12.86 -5.45 1.65
N VAL A 257 -11.66 -5.18 2.14
CA VAL A 257 -10.62 -6.17 2.43
C VAL A 257 -10.28 -6.06 3.91
N SER A 258 -10.53 -7.11 4.67
CA SER A 258 -10.33 -7.13 6.12
C SER A 258 -9.58 -8.35 6.60
N TRP A 259 -8.82 -8.23 7.68
CA TRP A 259 -8.14 -9.38 8.31
C TRP A 259 -7.28 -10.23 7.37
N THR A 260 -6.78 -9.60 6.30
CA THR A 260 -6.12 -10.28 5.19
C THR A 260 -4.65 -9.86 5.13
N LYS A 261 -3.78 -10.75 4.66
CA LYS A 261 -2.38 -10.45 4.35
C LYS A 261 -2.26 -10.17 2.85
N GLY A 262 -1.69 -9.02 2.45
CA GLY A 262 -1.42 -8.68 1.03
C GLY A 262 -2.52 -7.91 0.28
N SER A 263 -2.17 -6.93 -0.56
CA SER A 263 -3.08 -6.23 -1.51
C SER A 263 -2.40 -5.18 -2.40
N LEU A 264 -2.99 -4.86 -3.57
CA LEU A 264 -2.74 -3.74 -4.49
C LEU A 264 -4.09 -3.27 -5.11
N VAL A 265 -4.25 -1.96 -5.41
CA VAL A 265 -5.46 -1.38 -6.04
C VAL A 265 -5.14 -0.44 -7.23
N GLY A 266 -5.72 -0.72 -8.39
CA GLY A 266 -5.57 0.06 -9.62
C GLY A 266 -4.26 -0.25 -10.36
N HIS A 267 -4.38 -0.81 -11.57
CA HIS A 267 -3.25 -1.43 -12.27
C HIS A 267 -2.41 -0.48 -13.16
N SER A 268 -2.93 0.69 -13.58
CA SER A 268 -2.27 1.54 -14.58
C SER A 268 -2.61 3.03 -14.46
N ASP A 269 -1.61 3.90 -14.64
CA ASP A 269 -1.76 5.37 -14.69
C ASP A 269 -2.58 5.84 -15.91
N ASN A 270 -2.71 5.02 -16.95
CA ASN A 270 -3.43 5.36 -18.18
C ASN A 270 -4.90 4.89 -18.18
N ASN A 271 -5.39 4.34 -17.06
CA ASN A 271 -6.74 3.79 -16.98
C ASN A 271 -7.77 4.77 -16.38
N GLY A 272 -7.43 6.07 -16.30
CA GLY A 272 -8.25 7.09 -15.66
C GLY A 272 -9.66 7.21 -16.23
N ASP A 273 -9.86 7.06 -17.54
CA ASP A 273 -11.19 7.13 -18.18
C ASP A 273 -12.15 6.05 -17.67
N GLN A 274 -11.61 4.91 -17.26
CA GLN A 274 -12.39 3.80 -16.71
C GLN A 274 -12.51 3.88 -15.19
N ASP A 275 -11.42 4.18 -14.48
CA ASP A 275 -11.35 4.02 -13.03
C ASP A 275 -11.80 5.27 -12.26
N THR A 276 -11.82 6.45 -12.89
CA THR A 276 -12.26 7.69 -12.22
C THR A 276 -13.73 7.62 -11.85
N GLY A 277 -14.03 7.86 -10.57
CA GLY A 277 -15.39 7.75 -10.02
C GLY A 277 -15.76 6.35 -9.52
N HIS A 278 -14.83 5.39 -9.60
CA HIS A 278 -14.94 4.03 -9.07
C HIS A 278 -13.84 3.76 -8.03
N LEU A 279 -13.57 2.48 -7.74
CA LEU A 279 -12.55 2.04 -6.79
C LEU A 279 -12.74 2.62 -5.37
N HIS A 280 -13.98 2.61 -4.87
CA HIS A 280 -14.26 2.86 -3.46
C HIS A 280 -13.93 1.60 -2.65
N VAL A 281 -12.80 1.64 -1.96
CA VAL A 281 -12.20 0.49 -1.29
C VAL A 281 -11.96 0.78 0.19
N THR A 282 -12.20 -0.23 1.03
CA THR A 282 -11.87 -0.20 2.46
C THR A 282 -10.87 -1.30 2.76
N PHE A 283 -9.80 -0.96 3.45
CA PHE A 283 -8.84 -1.89 4.01
C PHE A 283 -8.82 -1.72 5.52
N HIS A 284 -9.12 -2.77 6.28
CA HIS A 284 -8.99 -2.67 7.73
C HIS A 284 -8.53 -3.92 8.42
N HIS A 285 -7.80 -3.75 9.53
CA HIS A 285 -7.31 -4.87 10.33
C HIS A 285 -6.46 -5.88 9.52
N ASN A 286 -5.82 -5.40 8.45
CA ASN A 286 -4.95 -6.21 7.62
C ASN A 286 -3.54 -6.27 8.22
N SER A 287 -2.75 -7.26 7.79
CA SER A 287 -1.37 -7.45 8.25
C SER A 287 -0.42 -7.62 7.06
N TRP A 288 0.46 -6.65 6.86
CA TRP A 288 1.44 -6.65 5.77
C TRP A 288 2.86 -6.74 6.31
N ILE A 289 3.34 -7.96 6.44
CA ILE A 289 4.66 -8.27 6.99
C ILE A 289 5.58 -8.77 5.88
N ASN A 290 6.78 -8.20 5.75
CA ASN A 290 7.76 -8.57 4.72
C ASN A 290 7.25 -8.41 3.28
N VAL A 291 6.38 -7.44 3.03
CA VAL A 291 5.88 -7.12 1.69
C VAL A 291 6.56 -5.85 1.18
N ASN A 292 7.09 -5.87 -0.04
CA ASN A 292 7.94 -4.81 -0.56
C ASN A 292 7.25 -3.44 -0.65
N SER A 293 6.09 -3.38 -1.30
CA SER A 293 5.42 -2.13 -1.68
C SER A 293 3.93 -2.34 -1.99
N ARG A 294 3.22 -1.22 -2.21
CA ARG A 294 1.85 -1.15 -2.77
C ARG A 294 0.76 -1.63 -1.81
N LEU A 295 0.73 -1.18 -0.55
CA LEU A 295 -0.06 -1.79 0.53
C LEU A 295 -1.16 -0.87 1.14
N PRO A 296 -2.29 -0.63 0.46
CA PRO A 296 -2.49 -0.73 -0.97
C PRO A 296 -1.81 0.45 -1.70
N SER A 297 -1.46 0.26 -2.98
CA SER A 297 -1.36 1.37 -3.93
C SER A 297 -2.76 1.66 -4.44
N ILE A 298 -3.17 2.92 -4.58
CA ILE A 298 -4.51 3.33 -5.05
C ILE A 298 -4.34 4.44 -6.08
N ARG A 299 -4.98 4.29 -7.24
CA ARG A 299 -5.07 5.29 -8.31
C ARG A 299 -6.52 5.70 -8.54
N PHE A 300 -6.77 6.99 -8.77
CA PHE A 300 -8.08 7.62 -9.10
C PHE A 300 -9.20 7.49 -8.05
N GLY A 301 -9.26 6.37 -7.33
CA GLY A 301 -10.34 5.99 -6.44
C GLY A 301 -10.27 6.61 -5.05
N THR A 302 -11.10 6.05 -4.17
CA THR A 302 -11.23 6.48 -2.78
C THR A 302 -10.90 5.32 -1.85
N GLY A 303 -9.87 5.49 -1.03
CA GLY A 303 -9.42 4.50 -0.06
C GLY A 303 -9.67 4.91 1.38
N HIS A 304 -10.26 4.03 2.18
CA HIS A 304 -10.21 4.12 3.64
C HIS A 304 -9.36 2.96 4.17
N VAL A 305 -8.21 3.27 4.77
CA VAL A 305 -7.25 2.29 5.27
C VAL A 305 -7.06 2.51 6.76
N TYR A 306 -7.54 1.58 7.60
CA TYR A 306 -7.51 1.78 9.03
C TYR A 306 -7.19 0.55 9.87
N SER A 307 -6.70 0.79 11.10
CA SER A 307 -6.41 -0.24 12.09
C SER A 307 -5.59 -1.43 11.56
N SER A 308 -4.75 -1.19 10.56
CA SER A 308 -3.94 -2.24 9.91
C SER A 308 -2.50 -2.16 10.39
N CYS A 309 -1.81 -3.29 10.31
CA CYS A 309 -0.42 -3.41 10.73
C CYS A 309 0.51 -3.59 9.54
N TYR A 310 1.59 -2.82 9.55
CA TYR A 310 2.64 -2.81 8.55
C TYR A 310 3.96 -3.09 9.24
N GLN A 311 4.68 -4.10 8.76
CA GLN A 311 5.94 -4.48 9.35
C GLN A 311 6.96 -4.89 8.27
N ASP A 312 8.18 -4.34 8.38
CA ASP A 312 9.32 -4.72 7.56
C ASP A 312 9.03 -4.58 6.06
N ASN A 313 8.55 -3.38 5.67
CA ASN A 313 8.19 -3.06 4.29
C ASN A 313 9.26 -2.12 3.68
N PRO A 314 10.20 -2.66 2.88
CA PRO A 314 11.41 -1.94 2.47
C PRO A 314 11.20 -0.78 1.50
N THR A 315 10.06 -0.72 0.78
CA THR A 315 9.78 0.38 -0.16
C THR A 315 8.67 1.29 0.33
N SER A 316 7.44 0.78 0.47
CA SER A 316 6.29 1.62 0.84
C SER A 316 5.11 0.84 1.44
N GLY A 317 4.33 1.53 2.28
CA GLY A 317 3.02 1.09 2.76
C GLY A 317 1.90 1.61 1.86
N ILE A 318 1.07 2.49 2.40
CA ILE A 318 -0.07 3.12 1.73
C ILE A 318 0.42 4.08 0.67
N HIS A 319 -0.05 3.94 -0.56
CA HIS A 319 0.42 4.73 -1.69
C HIS A 319 -0.74 5.30 -2.51
N SER A 320 -1.04 6.60 -2.33
CA SER A 320 -2.12 7.32 -3.03
C SER A 320 -1.58 8.04 -4.26
N ARG A 321 -2.18 7.85 -5.44
CA ARG A 321 -1.62 8.29 -6.73
C ARG A 321 -2.71 8.78 -7.68
N MET A 322 -2.34 9.52 -8.72
CA MET A 322 -3.23 9.89 -9.82
C MET A 322 -4.56 10.50 -9.32
N GLY A 323 -4.47 11.45 -8.39
CA GLY A 323 -5.64 12.12 -7.81
C GLY A 323 -6.48 11.30 -6.82
N ALA A 324 -6.08 10.06 -6.47
CA ALA A 324 -6.78 9.25 -5.47
C ALA A 324 -6.94 9.99 -4.13
N GLN A 325 -8.01 9.68 -3.39
CA GLN A 325 -8.27 10.23 -2.06
C GLN A 325 -8.15 9.12 -1.03
N VAL A 326 -7.20 9.22 -0.10
CA VAL A 326 -7.01 8.21 0.93
C VAL A 326 -7.13 8.81 2.33
N LEU A 327 -7.92 8.15 3.18
CA LEU A 327 -7.88 8.33 4.63
C LEU A 327 -7.13 7.15 5.22
N ALA A 328 -5.94 7.41 5.76
CA ALA A 328 -5.15 6.46 6.51
C ALA A 328 -5.30 6.77 7.99
N GLU A 329 -5.88 5.86 8.78
CA GLU A 329 -6.11 6.14 10.20
C GLU A 329 -5.87 4.97 11.15
N GLU A 330 -5.25 5.27 12.30
CA GLU A 330 -5.02 4.30 13.38
C GLU A 330 -4.27 3.03 12.93
N ASN A 331 -3.46 3.13 11.88
CA ASN A 331 -2.56 2.07 11.45
C ASN A 331 -1.26 2.10 12.25
N TYR A 332 -0.62 0.95 12.37
CA TYR A 332 0.69 0.81 12.98
C TYR A 332 1.73 0.45 11.92
N PHE A 333 2.80 1.24 11.82
CA PHE A 333 3.90 1.04 10.89
C PHE A 333 5.19 0.79 11.66
N LEU A 334 5.84 -0.34 11.41
CA LEU A 334 7.13 -0.71 11.97
C LEU A 334 8.11 -1.05 10.85
N ASN A 335 9.22 -0.32 10.75
CA ASN A 335 10.22 -0.51 9.69
C ASN A 335 9.61 -0.46 8.27
N THR A 336 8.62 0.42 8.06
CA THR A 336 8.05 0.72 6.75
C THR A 336 8.71 1.98 6.20
N TYR A 337 9.52 1.85 5.14
CA TYR A 337 10.35 2.95 4.66
C TYR A 337 9.55 4.23 4.37
N LEU A 338 8.53 4.13 3.50
CA LEU A 338 7.53 5.16 3.25
C LEU A 338 6.14 4.63 3.62
N ALA A 339 5.71 4.84 4.86
CA ALA A 339 4.46 4.36 5.44
C ALA A 339 3.23 4.89 4.72
N ILE A 340 3.19 6.19 4.44
CA ILE A 340 2.16 6.84 3.63
C ILE A 340 2.87 7.72 2.61
N VAL A 341 2.57 7.55 1.33
CA VAL A 341 3.24 8.30 0.25
C VAL A 341 2.27 8.70 -0.85
N THR A 342 2.42 9.91 -1.39
CA THR A 342 1.59 10.43 -2.49
C THR A 342 2.33 10.67 -3.80
N ASP A 343 3.66 10.78 -3.79
CA ASP A 343 4.45 11.24 -4.95
C ASP A 343 5.37 10.16 -5.56
N LEU A 344 5.21 8.90 -5.17
CA LEU A 344 6.04 7.80 -5.66
C LEU A 344 5.51 7.23 -7.01
N ASN A 345 6.40 7.05 -7.99
CA ASN A 345 6.22 6.25 -9.21
C ASN A 345 5.01 6.52 -10.15
N SER A 346 4.25 7.62 -10.02
CA SER A 346 3.13 8.00 -10.93
C SER A 346 3.25 9.41 -11.46
N ASP A 347 2.68 9.71 -12.64
CA ASP A 347 2.77 11.04 -13.26
C ASP A 347 2.15 12.16 -12.39
N GLU A 348 1.07 11.84 -11.68
CA GLU A 348 0.40 12.75 -10.75
C GLU A 348 0.35 12.16 -9.34
N ASP A 349 0.49 13.04 -8.35
CA ASP A 349 0.37 12.65 -6.95
C ASP A 349 -1.10 12.38 -6.59
N GLY A 350 -1.31 11.58 -5.54
CA GLY A 350 -2.61 11.46 -4.88
C GLY A 350 -2.77 12.41 -3.71
N TYR A 351 -3.86 12.22 -2.97
CA TYR A 351 -4.16 12.91 -1.71
C TYR A 351 -4.24 11.89 -0.59
N ALA A 352 -3.72 12.26 0.59
CA ALA A 352 -3.82 11.43 1.79
C ALA A 352 -4.16 12.27 3.02
N ILE A 353 -4.85 11.65 3.98
CA ILE A 353 -5.03 12.14 5.35
C ILE A 353 -4.34 11.13 6.25
N ASP A 354 -3.37 11.59 7.04
CA ASP A 354 -2.87 10.88 8.21
C ASP A 354 -3.71 11.27 9.44
N ARG A 355 -4.30 10.28 10.11
CA ARG A 355 -5.04 10.46 11.36
C ARG A 355 -4.67 9.38 12.37
N ASN A 356 -4.04 9.77 13.47
CA ASN A 356 -3.74 8.86 14.60
C ASN A 356 -2.91 7.62 14.21
N ASN A 357 -2.17 7.62 13.10
CA ASN A 357 -1.26 6.51 12.79
C ASN A 357 -0.05 6.53 13.74
N ILE A 358 0.53 5.35 13.97
CA ILE A 358 1.74 5.18 14.76
C ILE A 358 2.87 4.79 13.82
N PHE A 359 3.95 5.57 13.84
CA PHE A 359 5.15 5.32 13.04
C PHE A 359 6.32 4.96 13.96
N ASP A 360 6.76 3.71 13.91
CA ASP A 360 7.98 3.21 14.55
C ASP A 360 9.01 2.90 13.45
N ASN A 361 10.15 3.58 13.49
CA ASN A 361 11.19 3.52 12.45
C ASN A 361 10.62 3.59 11.01
N SER A 362 9.65 4.48 10.81
CA SER A 362 8.91 4.63 9.56
C SER A 362 8.70 6.12 9.27
N THR A 363 8.60 6.49 7.98
CA THR A 363 8.40 7.89 7.56
C THR A 363 7.22 8.03 6.62
N GLU A 364 6.69 9.24 6.45
CA GLU A 364 5.65 9.55 5.47
C GLU A 364 6.10 10.65 4.51
N GLU A 365 5.45 10.69 3.33
CA GLU A 365 5.62 11.71 2.31
C GLU A 365 4.28 12.05 1.66
N ILE A 366 3.51 12.92 2.32
CA ILE A 366 2.22 13.42 1.85
C ILE A 366 2.39 14.82 1.25
N THR A 367 2.42 14.90 -0.08
CA THR A 367 2.55 16.15 -0.84
C THR A 367 1.21 16.89 -1.00
N GLN A 368 0.08 16.18 -0.93
CA GLN A 368 -1.26 16.75 -1.01
C GLN A 368 -2.17 16.17 0.08
N VAL A 369 -2.73 17.05 0.92
CA VAL A 369 -3.62 16.64 2.02
C VAL A 369 -5.05 16.54 1.51
N GLY A 370 -5.68 15.39 1.72
CA GLY A 370 -7.07 15.13 1.33
C GLY A 370 -8.12 15.71 2.27
N SER A 371 -9.40 15.47 1.97
CA SER A 371 -10.53 15.85 2.85
C SER A 371 -11.59 14.74 2.98
N LEU A 372 -11.23 13.51 2.61
CA LEU A 372 -12.10 12.35 2.66
C LEU A 372 -12.72 12.13 4.06
N THR A 373 -14.03 11.91 4.06
CA THR A 373 -14.79 11.41 5.21
C THR A 373 -15.54 10.17 4.77
N PRO A 374 -15.33 8.99 5.38
CA PRO A 374 -16.05 7.78 5.01
C PRO A 374 -17.57 7.95 5.18
N PRO A 375 -18.39 7.53 4.20
CA PRO A 375 -19.84 7.72 4.24
C PRO A 375 -20.58 6.63 5.06
N TYR A 376 -19.87 5.90 5.92
CA TYR A 376 -20.39 4.79 6.71
C TYR A 376 -19.89 4.85 8.16
N SER A 377 -20.60 4.18 9.06
CA SER A 377 -20.16 4.02 10.45
C SER A 377 -19.16 2.89 10.57
N TYR A 378 -18.18 3.06 11.47
CA TYR A 378 -17.16 2.08 11.80
C TYR A 378 -16.66 2.36 13.23
N THR A 379 -15.87 1.44 13.78
CA THR A 379 -15.30 1.50 15.13
C THR A 379 -13.83 1.18 15.12
#